data_AF-A0A225DAZ3-F1
#
_entry.id   AF-A0A225DAZ3-F1
#
_cell.length_a   1.000
_cell.length_b   1.000
_cell.length_c   1.000
_cell.angle_alpha   90.00
_cell.angle_beta   90.00
_cell.angle_gamma   90.00
#
_symmetry.space_group_name_H-M   'P 1'
#
loop_
_entity.id
_entity.type
_entity.pdbx_description
1 polymer ?
#
loop_
_entity_poly.entity_id
_entity_poly.type
_entity_poly.pdbx_seq_one_letter_code
_entity_poly.pdbx_strand_id
1 'polypeptide(L)' 'MIKVNTPEGQQAGLLHDSLVSCNNLATIEQALIDRAIGSLPATTMTKVDECLKVSLQIA' A
#
# COMPACT_ATOMS: atom_id res chain seq x y z
N MET A 1 6.62 -6.50 3.06
CA MET A 1 6.34 -6.07 4.45
C MET A 1 6.97 -4.70 4.65
N ILE A 2 6.20 -3.78 5.21
CA ILE A 2 6.60 -2.40 5.51
C ILE A 2 6.72 -2.31 7.03
N LYS A 3 7.92 -2.01 7.53
CA LYS A 3 8.18 -1.93 8.98
C LYS A 3 7.94 -0.52 9.49
N VAL A 4 7.31 -0.39 10.65
CA VAL A 4 6.93 0.92 11.23
C VAL A 4 8.14 1.81 11.56
N ASN A 5 9.28 1.20 11.86
CA ASN A 5 10.49 1.91 12.26
C ASN A 5 11.40 2.34 11.08
N THR A 6 10.93 2.22 9.84
CA THR A 6 11.64 2.72 8.66
C THR A 6 11.04 4.04 8.18
N PRO A 7 11.78 4.86 7.42
CA PRO A 7 11.22 6.09 6.82
C PRO A 7 9.98 5.82 5.96
N GLU A 8 9.97 4.69 5.23
CA GLU A 8 8.81 4.23 4.46
C GLU A 8 7.58 4.00 5.34
N GLY A 9 7.74 3.26 6.45
CA GLY A 9 6.63 2.98 7.37
C GLY A 9 6.11 4.22 8.09
N GLN A 10 7.00 5.13 8.45
CA GLN A 10 6.63 6.42 9.06
C GLN A 10 5.89 7.32 8.07
N GLN A 11 6.38 7.44 6.83
CA GLN A 11 5.71 8.22 5.78
C GLN A 11 4.34 7.63 5.42
N ALA A 12 4.20 6.31 5.46
CA ALA A 12 2.94 5.61 5.24
C ALA A 12 1.92 5.82 6.37
N GLY A 13 2.33 6.38 7.52
CA GLY A 13 1.43 6.61 8.66
C GLY A 13 1.04 5.34 9.40
N LEU A 14 1.85 4.28 9.31
CA LEU A 14 1.57 3.00 9.94
C LEU A 14 1.76 3.07 11.46
N LEU A 15 0.91 2.36 12.20
CA LEU A 15 1.06 2.15 13.65
C LEU A 15 1.78 0.83 13.99
N HIS A 16 1.75 -0.12 13.05
CA HIS A 16 2.34 -1.46 13.18
C HIS A 16 2.95 -1.91 11.86
N ASP A 17 3.88 -2.86 11.91
CA ASP A 17 4.40 -3.53 10.72
C ASP A 17 3.24 -4.09 9.88
N SER A 18 3.20 -3.75 8.61
CA SER A 18 2.04 -3.99 7.73
C SER A 18 2.46 -4.46 6.33
N LEU A 19 1.48 -4.81 5.50
CA LEU A 19 1.68 -5.15 4.10
C LEU A 19 0.52 -4.60 3.25
N VAL A 20 0.79 -4.32 1.99
CA VAL A 20 -0.24 -4.09 0.97
C VAL A 20 -0.58 -5.45 0.35
N SER A 21 -1.86 -5.83 0.35
CA SER A 21 -2.31 -7.08 -0.26
C SER A 21 -2.88 -6.83 -1.66
N CYS A 22 -2.12 -7.17 -2.71
CA CYS A 22 -2.57 -7.04 -4.10
C CYS A 22 -3.63 -8.08 -4.50
N ASN A 23 -3.91 -9.07 -3.63
CA ASN A 23 -4.96 -10.06 -3.83
C ASN A 23 -6.33 -9.62 -3.31
N ASN A 24 -6.38 -8.54 -2.51
CA ASN A 24 -7.63 -8.01 -1.94
C ASN A 24 -7.87 -6.58 -2.44
N LEU A 25 -8.47 -6.46 -3.62
CA LEU A 25 -8.72 -5.20 -4.31
C LEU A 25 -10.23 -4.97 -4.42
N ALA A 26 -10.65 -3.74 -4.18
CA ALA A 26 -12.04 -3.34 -4.31
C ALA A 26 -12.15 -1.92 -4.86
N THR A 27 -13.15 -1.70 -5.71
CA THR A 27 -13.61 -0.36 -6.05
C THR A 27 -14.64 0.06 -5.00
N ILE A 28 -14.38 1.18 -4.31
CA ILE A 28 -15.25 1.70 -3.24
C ILE A 28 -15.73 3.11 -3.57
N GLU A 29 -16.84 3.53 -2.95
CA GLU A 29 -17.29 4.92 -3.01
C GLU A 29 -16.36 5.84 -2.21
N GLN A 30 -16.09 7.05 -2.72
CA GLN A 30 -15.19 7.99 -2.05
C GLN A 30 -15.69 8.42 -0.66
N ALA A 31 -17.02 8.44 -0.46
CA ALA A 31 -17.64 8.76 0.83
C ALA A 31 -17.30 7.76 1.95
N LEU A 32 -16.80 6.56 1.60
CA LEU A 32 -16.34 5.55 2.55
C LEU A 32 -14.92 5.82 3.09
N ILE A 33 -14.20 6.80 2.52
CA ILE A 33 -12.84 7.17 2.95
C ILE A 33 -12.94 8.25 4.04
N ASP A 34 -12.57 7.91 5.28
CA ASP A 34 -12.54 8.86 6.41
C ASP A 34 -11.44 9.92 6.22
N ARG A 35 -10.18 9.47 6.07
CA ARG A 35 -9.03 10.36 5.84
C ARG A 35 -7.82 9.62 5.28
N ALA A 36 -6.89 10.37 4.68
CA ALA A 36 -5.55 9.88 4.40
C ALA A 36 -4.72 9.78 5.69
N ILE A 37 -3.98 8.67 5.88
CA ILE A 37 -3.09 8.47 7.04
C ILE A 37 -1.61 8.73 6.72
N GLY A 38 -1.24 8.75 5.44
CA GLY A 38 0.13 8.90 4.97
C GLY A 38 0.23 8.67 3.47
N SER A 39 1.45 8.46 2.98
CA SER A 39 1.74 8.14 1.58
C SER A 39 2.89 7.16 1.46
N LEU A 40 2.87 6.35 0.39
CA LEU A 40 3.98 5.45 0.08
C LEU A 40 4.99 6.17 -0.85
N PRO A 41 6.30 6.07 -0.60
CA PRO A 41 7.32 6.58 -1.52
C PRO A 41 7.17 5.96 -2.92
N ALA A 42 7.57 6.70 -3.96
CA ALA A 42 7.52 6.22 -5.34
C ALA A 42 8.23 4.87 -5.54
N THR A 43 9.38 4.67 -4.88
CA THR A 43 10.14 3.41 -4.91
C THR A 43 9.37 2.23 -4.29
N THR A 44 8.49 2.50 -3.34
CA THR A 44 7.63 1.48 -2.73
C THR A 44 6.45 1.18 -3.64
N MET A 45 5.88 2.20 -4.27
CA MET A 45 4.80 2.03 -5.25
C MET A 45 5.23 1.22 -6.48
N THR A 46 6.50 1.25 -6.90
CA THR A 46 7.01 0.33 -7.93
C THR A 46 6.86 -1.14 -7.52
N LYS A 47 7.16 -1.48 -6.26
CA LYS A 47 6.98 -2.85 -5.75
C LYS A 47 5.50 -3.23 -5.64
N VAL A 48 4.63 -2.26 -5.36
CA VAL A 48 3.17 -2.48 -5.36
C VAL A 48 2.67 -2.76 -6.78
N ASP A 49 3.16 -2.04 -7.80
CA ASP A 49 2.84 -2.30 -9.20
C ASP A 49 3.30 -3.69 -9.66
N GLU A 50 4.53 -4.09 -9.32
CA GLU A 50 5.03 -5.45 -9.59
C GLU A 50 4.15 -6.52 -8.92
N CYS A 51 3.81 -6.32 -7.64
CA CYS A 51 2.90 -7.18 -6.89
C CYS A 51 1.52 -7.27 -7.56
N LEU A 52 0.98 -6.15 -8.03
CA LEU A 52 -0.31 -6.08 -8.71
C LEU A 52 -0.31 -6.85 -10.03
N LYS A 53 0.75 -6.69 -10.84
CA LYS A 53 0.89 -7.43 -12.11
C LYS A 53 0.93 -8.94 -11.90
N VAL A 54 1.65 -9.41 -10.88
CA VAL A 54 1.69 -10.82 -10.52
C VAL A 54 0.32 -11.31 -10.05
N SER A 55 -0.35 -10.58 -9.15
CA SER A 55 -1.69 -10.93 -8.65
C SER A 55 -2.74 -11.00 -9.75
N LEU A 56 -2.61 -10.18 -10.79
CA LEU A 56 -3.52 -10.12 -11.93
C LEU A 56 -3.06 -10.96 -13.13
N GLN A 57 -1.92 -11.67 -13.04
CA GLN A 57 -1.35 -12.50 -14.10
C GLN A 57 -1.05 -11.73 -15.41
N ILE A 58 -0.57 -10.50 -15.28
CA ILE A 58 -0.21 -9.61 -16.40
C ILE A 58 1.25 -9.14 -16.33
N ALA A 59 2.08 -9.86 -15.57
CA ALA A 59 3.51 -9.59 -15.42
C ALA A 59 4.31 -9.98 -16.67
#